data_AF-A0AAX3DYH9-F1
#
_entry.id   AF-A0AAX3DYH9-F1
#
_cell.length_a   1.000
_cell.length_b   1.000
_cell.length_c   1.000
_cell.angle_alpha   90.00
_cell.angle_beta   90.00
_cell.angle_gamma   90.00
#
_symmetry.space_group_name_H-M   'P 1'
#
loop_
_entity.id
_entity.type
_entity.pdbx_description
1 polymer ?
#
loop_
_entity_poly.entity_id
_entity_poly.type
_entity_poly.pdbx_seq_one_letter_code
_entity_poly.pdbx_strand_id
1 'polypeptide(L)' 'MKSCVVFRPDPPKLFMLNLNAWFILELCDGSTAEQIEQKYVEQVATKNPEEDARNHLRAGLQRLQEQGLIELTP' A
#
# COMPACT_ATOMS: atom_id res chain seq x y z
N MET A 1 -10.70 14.32 -11.85
CA MET A 1 -10.51 13.47 -10.65
C MET A 1 -9.67 12.28 -11.10
N LYS A 2 -8.47 12.07 -10.55
CA LYS A 2 -7.67 10.89 -10.89
C LYS A 2 -8.11 9.75 -9.98
N SER A 3 -8.47 8.61 -10.57
CA SER A 3 -8.88 7.41 -9.84
C SER A 3 -7.92 6.29 -10.19
N CYS A 4 -7.39 5.62 -9.16
CA CYS A 4 -6.54 4.46 -9.31
C CYS A 4 -7.43 3.22 -9.30
N VAL A 5 -7.37 2.39 -10.34
CA VAL A 5 -8.20 1.19 -10.48
C VAL A 5 -7.30 -0.02 -10.63
N VAL A 6 -7.53 -1.04 -9.80
CA VAL A 6 -6.79 -2.30 -9.83
C VAL A 6 -7.75 -3.43 -10.17
N PHE A 7 -7.33 -4.29 -11.09
CA PHE A 7 -8.03 -5.53 -11.41
C PHE A 7 -7.33 -6.71 -10.75
N ARG A 8 -8.04 -7.43 -9.88
CA ARG A 8 -7.60 -8.73 -9.37
C ARG A 8 -8.22 -9.82 -10.24
N PRO A 9 -7.43 -10.70 -10.87
CA PRO A 9 -7.96 -11.68 -11.82
C PRO A 9 -8.67 -12.87 -11.15
N ASP A 10 -8.29 -13.25 -9.93
CA ASP A 10 -8.87 -14.40 -9.23
C ASP A 10 -9.12 -14.13 -7.73
N PRO A 11 -10.37 -14.20 -7.25
CA PRO A 11 -11.59 -14.13 -8.06
C PRO A 11 -11.72 -12.72 -8.69
N PRO A 12 -12.25 -12.62 -9.93
CA PRO A 12 -12.22 -11.41 -10.73
C PRO A 12 -12.96 -10.24 -10.06
N LYS A 13 -12.26 -9.14 -9.79
CA LYS A 13 -12.84 -7.95 -9.14
C LYS A 13 -12.05 -6.68 -9.44
N LEU A 14 -12.77 -5.56 -9.58
CA LEU A 14 -12.18 -4.22 -9.67
C LEU A 14 -12.20 -3.52 -8.31
N PHE A 15 -11.10 -2.85 -7.98
CA PHE A 15 -10.94 -2.05 -6.76
C PHE A 15 -10.62 -0.61 -7.13
N MET A 16 -11.32 0.33 -6.51
CA MET A 16 -10.94 1.74 -6.55
C MET A 16 -10.04 2.04 -5.36
N LEU A 17 -8.81 2.44 -5.64
CA LEU A 17 -7.84 2.82 -4.63
C LEU A 17 -7.77 4.36 -4.54
N ASN A 18 -7.64 4.85 -3.31
CA ASN A 18 -7.16 6.21 -3.10
C ASN A 18 -5.65 6.26 -3.40
N LEU A 19 -5.10 7.48 -3.50
CA LEU A 19 -3.68 7.66 -3.87
C LEU A 19 -2.72 6.98 -2.89
N ASN A 20 -3.06 6.93 -1.60
CA ASN A 20 -2.22 6.29 -0.59
C ASN A 20 -2.18 4.76 -0.77
N ALA A 21 -3.34 4.13 -0.96
CA ALA A 21 -3.43 2.69 -1.19
C ALA A 21 -2.78 2.29 -2.52
N TRP A 22 -2.91 3.11 -3.57
CA TRP A 22 -2.19 2.92 -4.82
C TRP A 22 -0.67 2.99 -4.60
N PHE A 23 -0.20 4.01 -3.89
CA PHE A 23 1.22 4.15 -3.61
C PHE A 23 1.79 2.96 -2.83
N ILE A 24 1.09 2.49 -1.79
CA ILE A 24 1.51 1.30 -1.03
C ILE A 24 1.57 0.06 -1.93
N LEU A 25 0.59 -0.14 -2.81
CA LEU A 25 0.58 -1.26 -3.74
C LEU A 25 1.81 -1.25 -4.67
N GLU A 26 2.15 -0.09 -5.23
CA GLU A 26 3.33 0.07 -6.09
C GLU A 26 4.65 -0.22 -5.35
N LEU A 27 4.71 0.06 -4.04
CA LEU A 27 5.89 -0.26 -3.23
C LEU A 27 6.04 -1.76 -2.97
N CYS A 28 4.96 -2.54 -3.03
CA CYS A 28 4.98 -3.96 -2.68
C CYS A 28 5.66 -4.83 -3.75
N ASP A 29 5.66 -4.41 -5.02
CA ASP A 29 6.23 -5.22 -6.10
C ASP A 29 7.73 -5.45 -5.90
N GLY A 30 8.11 -6.71 -5.66
CA GLY A 30 9.49 -7.15 -5.45
C GLY A 30 10.20 -6.61 -4.21
N SER A 31 9.49 -6.01 -3.24
CA SER A 31 10.09 -5.41 -2.04
C SER A 31 9.82 -6.21 -0.77
N THR A 32 10.77 -6.23 0.16
CA THR A 32 10.56 -6.76 1.52
C THR A 32 9.75 -5.79 2.38
N ALA A 33 9.20 -6.27 3.50
CA ALA A 33 8.46 -5.43 4.45
C ALA A 33 9.28 -4.22 4.93
N GLU A 34 10.56 -4.42 5.24
CA GLU A 34 11.45 -3.33 5.66
C GLU A 34 11.69 -2.32 4.55
N GLN A 35 11.87 -2.78 3.31
CA GLN A 35 12.06 -1.91 2.15
C GLN A 35 10.80 -1.08 1.86
N ILE A 36 9.61 -1.68 2.01
CA ILE A 36 8.33 -0.98 1.86
C ILE A 36 8.21 0.11 2.92
N GLU A 37 8.48 -0.21 4.19
CA GLU A 37 8.41 0.76 5.29
C GLU A 37 9.36 1.93 5.08
N GLN A 38 10.62 1.64 4.78
CA GLN A 38 11.62 2.66 4.55
C GLN A 38 11.19 3.60 3.41
N LYS A 39 10.85 3.06 2.24
CA LYS A 39 10.44 3.86 1.07
C LYS A 39 9.19 4.70 1.35
N TYR A 40 8.23 4.15 2.11
CA TYR A 40 7.00 4.85 2.45
C TYR A 40 7.26 6.01 3.41
N VAL A 41 7.99 5.75 4.51
CA VAL A 41 8.31 6.77 5.52
C VAL A 41 9.14 7.89 4.91
N GLU A 42 10.16 7.58 4.11
CA GLU A 42 10.97 8.59 3.40
C GLU A 42 10.13 9.55 2.56
N GLN A 43 9.08 9.06 1.89
CA GLN A 43 8.23 9.89 1.03
C GLN A 43 7.11 10.62 1.78
N VAL A 44 6.55 10.01 2.84
CA VAL A 44 5.35 10.52 3.53
C VAL A 44 5.66 11.33 4.79
N ALA A 45 6.78 11.05 5.48
CA ALA A 45 7.14 11.71 6.74
C ALA A 45 7.60 13.17 6.56
N THR A 46 7.82 13.63 5.33
CA THR A 46 8.07 15.07 5.05
C THR A 46 6.92 15.97 5.50
N LYS A 47 5.71 15.42 5.67
CA LYS A 47 4.50 16.17 6.07
C LYS A 47 3.80 15.64 7.32
N ASN A 48 4.26 14.53 7.89
CA ASN A 48 3.66 13.87 9.06
C ASN A 48 4.76 13.32 9.98
N PRO A 49 4.50 13.18 11.29
CA PRO A 49 5.36 12.42 12.18
C PRO A 49 5.60 10.99 11.65
N GLU A 50 6.81 10.45 11.84
CA GLU A 50 7.17 9.11 11.36
C GLU A 50 6.25 8.02 11.90
N GLU A 51 5.82 8.14 13.16
CA GLU A 51 4.91 7.18 13.79
C GLU A 51 3.54 7.14 13.09
N ASP A 52 3.02 8.31 12.70
CA ASP A 52 1.77 8.39 11.93
C ASP A 52 1.94 7.79 10.54
N ALA A 53 3.09 7.99 9.89
CA ALA A 53 3.40 7.37 8.61
C ALA A 53 3.44 5.83 8.73
N ARG A 54 4.06 5.28 9.77
CA ARG A 54 4.07 3.82 10.03
C ARG A 54 2.66 3.28 10.28
N ASN A 55 1.85 3.98 11.07
CA ASN A 55 0.47 3.58 11.33
C ASN A 55 -0.39 3.61 10.06
N HIS A 56 -0.23 4.62 9.22
CA HIS A 56 -0.89 4.69 7.91
C HIS A 56 -0.47 3.56 6.97
N LEU A 57 0.82 3.24 6.93
CA LEU A 57 1.33 2.14 6.13
C LEU A 57 0.74 0.81 6.60
N ARG A 58 0.79 0.52 7.90
CA ARG A 58 0.25 -0.72 8.47
C ARG A 58 -1.23 -0.90 8.14
N ALA A 59 -2.02 0.16 8.31
CA ALA A 59 -3.44 0.14 7.99
C ALA A 59 -3.72 0.02 6.48
N GLY A 60 -2.81 0.50 5.63
CA GLY A 60 -2.90 0.35 4.17
C GLY A 60 -2.57 -1.07 3.72
N LEU A 61 -1.47 -1.64 4.21
CA LEU A 61 -1.04 -3.02 3.95
C LEU A 61 -2.12 -4.02 4.38
N GLN A 62 -2.65 -3.87 5.60
CA GLN A 62 -3.73 -4.72 6.09
C GLN A 62 -4.94 -4.71 5.15
N ARG A 63 -5.38 -3.53 4.69
CA ARG A 63 -6.53 -3.43 3.77
C ARG A 63 -6.25 -4.05 2.41
N LEU A 64 -5.06 -3.84 1.84
CA LEU A 64 -4.69 -4.44 0.56
C LEU A 64 -4.64 -5.97 0.66
N GLN A 65 -4.16 -6.49 1.78
CA GLN A 65 -4.14 -7.94 2.06
C GLN A 65 -5.55 -8.51 2.26
N GLU A 66 -6.41 -7.85 3.03
CA GLU A 66 -7.83 -8.22 3.19
C GLU A 66 -8.58 -8.22 1.85
N GLN A 67 -8.16 -7.36 0.91
CA GLN A 67 -8.67 -7.31 -0.46
C GLN A 67 -8.03 -8.35 -1.39
N GLY A 68 -7.03 -9.11 -0.94
CA GLY A 68 -6.27 -10.06 -1.74
C GLY A 68 -5.55 -9.41 -2.92
N LEU A 69 -5.10 -8.16 -2.76
CA LEU A 69 -4.32 -7.43 -3.76
C LEU A 69 -2.81 -7.60 -3.58
N ILE A 70 -2.38 -7.96 -2.37
CA ILE A 70 -0.99 -8.26 -2.03
C ILE A 70 -0.96 -9.48 -1.12
N GLU A 71 0.19 -10.13 -1.11
CA GLU A 71 0.57 -11.12 -0.10
C GLU A 71 1.91 -10.70 0.46
N LEU A 72 1.98 -10.49 1.78
CA LEU A 72 3.24 -10.22 2.45
C LEU A 72 3.89 -11.55 2.79
N THR A 73 5.03 -11.83 2.18
CA THR A 73 5.87 -12.95 2.58
C THR A 73 6.62 -12.58 3.87
N PRO A 74 6.65 -13.47 4.87
CA PRO A 74 7.44 -13.28 6.08
C PRO A 74 8.95 -13.24 5.82
#